data_AF-A0A3P9MR65-F1
#
_entry.id   AF-A0A3P9MR65-F1
#
_cell.length_a   1.000
_cell.length_b   1.000
_cell.length_c   1.000
_cell.angle_alpha   90.00
_cell.angle_beta   90.00
_cell.angle_gamma   90.00
#
_symmetry.space_group_name_H-M   'P 1'
#
loop_
_entity.id
_entity.type
_entity.pdbx_description
1 polymer ?
#
loop_
_entity_poly.entity_id
_entity_poly.type
_entity_poly.pdbx_seq_one_letter_code
_entity_poly.pdbx_strand_id
1 'polypeptide(L)'
;MEEKARVLVLLQLFAVFLLFGVNGDPCEVNMCSNGGTCVPGTGTPFICICHDGFSGDTCNETETRACNPNPCQNDGVCEATGHSRRGDVFNEYVCKCQPGYEGVHCQTSIQGANLNAKKDVNDCAGQPCENGGVCRDLDGDFKCHCPSPFVGKHCQLRCISLLGMEGGGIAESQISASSVRYSLLGLQRWGPELARLHKKGLVNAWSAAAHDKNPWIQINMQRKMRLTGIVTQGASRMGSAEFIKAFKVASSLDGKTYTMYRTEGQRKDHVFVGNVDNDSTKTNLFDPPIIAQYIRIVPVVCRKACTLRMELVGCELNGCSEPMGMKSRLVLDRQITASSSFRTWGLEAFTWHPHFARLDKQGKTNAWTASTNNRSEWLQVDLLSPKKITGIITQGAKDFGSVQFIVSFKVAHSDDGKSWTVVKDETSKTDKIFPGNSDNNVHRKNIFEPAFYSRYVRILPWEWHERITLRMELLGCDE
;
A
#
# COMPACT_ATOMS: atom_id res chain seq x y z
N MET A 1 10.27 -25.50 78.07
CA MET A 1 9.27 -26.06 78.99
C MET A 1 8.16 -25.03 79.07
N GLU A 2 7.15 -25.20 78.23
CA GLU A 2 6.01 -26.09 78.54
C GLU A 2 5.17 -25.45 79.63
N GLU A 3 3.88 -25.30 79.47
CA GLU A 3 3.01 -25.66 78.39
C GLU A 3 1.71 -24.95 78.74
N LYS A 4 0.93 -24.68 77.70
CA LYS A 4 -0.52 -24.88 77.71
C LYS A 4 -1.22 -24.61 79.05
N ALA A 5 -1.96 -23.51 79.07
CA ALA A 5 -3.39 -23.62 78.80
C ALA A 5 -4.14 -24.08 80.07
N ARG A 6 -5.28 -23.49 80.36
CA ARG A 6 -6.46 -23.49 79.52
C ARG A 6 -7.24 -22.29 80.05
N VAL A 7 -7.52 -21.33 79.18
CA VAL A 7 -8.81 -21.31 78.49
C VAL A 7 -9.91 -21.41 79.52
N LEU A 8 -10.63 -20.29 79.63
CA LEU A 8 -11.97 -20.28 80.21
C LEU A 8 -11.94 -20.63 81.68
N VAL A 9 -13.12 -20.77 82.26
CA VAL A 9 -13.28 -21.30 83.61
C VAL A 9 -12.90 -20.27 84.65
N LEU A 10 -13.62 -19.18 84.78
CA LEU A 10 -14.98 -18.91 84.36
C LEU A 10 -15.00 -17.36 84.32
N LEU A 11 -15.93 -16.71 83.62
CA LEU A 11 -17.25 -16.51 84.21
C LEU A 11 -17.11 -16.22 85.71
N GLN A 12 -17.92 -15.32 86.18
CA GLN A 12 -18.14 -15.19 87.60
C GLN A 12 -17.07 -14.31 88.24
N LEU A 13 -17.44 -13.20 88.81
CA LEU A 13 -18.79 -12.76 89.08
C LEU A 13 -18.52 -11.35 89.56
N PHE A 14 -19.22 -10.40 88.96
CA PHE A 14 -19.99 -9.49 89.78
C PHE A 14 -19.17 -8.73 90.82
N ALA A 15 -18.56 -7.65 90.37
CA ALA A 15 -18.84 -6.34 90.94
C ALA A 15 -17.99 -5.35 90.13
N VAL A 16 -18.47 -4.70 89.07
CA VAL A 16 -19.78 -4.04 88.91
C VAL A 16 -20.17 -3.24 90.16
N PHE A 17 -20.68 -2.04 89.91
CA PHE A 17 -21.31 -1.15 90.88
C PHE A 17 -20.31 -0.34 91.71
N LEU A 18 -20.13 0.97 91.52
CA LEU A 18 -21.06 1.97 90.98
C LEU A 18 -20.28 3.18 90.45
N LEU A 19 -20.62 3.63 89.25
CA LEU A 19 -21.08 5.00 89.06
C LEU A 19 -22.22 4.95 88.03
N PHE A 20 -23.42 4.71 88.57
CA PHE A 20 -24.69 4.80 87.87
C PHE A 20 -25.02 6.26 87.61
N GLY A 21 -25.06 6.66 86.34
CA GLY A 21 -25.89 7.77 85.87
C GLY A 21 -27.23 7.20 85.44
N VAL A 22 -28.31 7.69 86.07
CA VAL A 22 -29.70 7.33 85.77
C VAL A 22 -30.07 7.87 84.39
N ASN A 23 -30.40 7.01 83.42
CA ASN A 23 -31.03 7.40 82.16
C ASN A 23 -32.52 7.06 82.23
N GLY A 24 -33.38 8.08 82.33
CA GLY A 24 -34.80 7.94 81.98
C GLY A 24 -34.92 7.72 80.46
N ASP A 25 -35.86 6.86 80.04
CA ASP A 25 -36.04 6.50 78.63
C ASP A 25 -36.62 7.70 77.84
N PRO A 26 -35.86 8.30 76.92
CA PRO A 26 -36.23 9.55 76.26
C PRO A 26 -37.31 9.39 75.18
N CYS A 27 -37.83 8.18 74.93
CA CYS A 27 -38.88 7.90 73.95
C CYS A 27 -40.24 7.49 74.56
N GLU A 28 -40.51 7.78 75.85
CA GLU A 28 -41.79 7.43 76.51
C GLU A 28 -43.02 8.14 75.85
N VAL A 29 -42.80 9.26 75.14
CA VAL A 29 -43.78 9.92 74.27
C VAL A 29 -43.14 10.11 72.90
N ASN A 30 -43.80 9.67 71.81
CA ASN A 30 -43.24 9.79 70.46
C ASN A 30 -43.20 11.26 70.01
N MET A 31 -42.00 11.83 69.95
CA MET A 31 -41.74 13.21 69.52
C MET A 31 -41.53 13.36 68.01
N CYS A 32 -41.53 12.24 67.26
CA CYS A 32 -41.33 12.23 65.81
C CYS A 32 -42.63 12.53 65.06
N SER A 33 -42.57 13.47 64.11
CA SER A 33 -43.72 13.88 63.30
C SER A 33 -43.94 12.94 62.10
N ASN A 34 -45.09 13.04 61.44
CA ASN A 34 -45.41 12.35 60.18
C ASN A 34 -45.21 10.82 60.19
N GLY A 35 -45.49 10.17 61.31
CA GLY A 35 -45.41 8.71 61.44
C GLY A 35 -44.00 8.15 61.67
N GLY A 36 -43.02 9.00 62.01
CA GLY A 36 -41.68 8.55 62.40
C GLY A 36 -41.66 7.76 63.72
N THR A 37 -40.65 6.91 63.89
CA THR A 37 -40.48 6.05 65.08
C THR A 37 -39.32 6.57 65.93
N CYS A 38 -39.58 6.91 67.20
CA CYS A 38 -38.55 7.32 68.17
C CYS A 38 -37.76 6.10 68.67
N VAL A 39 -36.43 6.18 68.63
CA VAL A 39 -35.53 5.22 69.27
C VAL A 39 -34.50 5.95 70.14
N PRO A 40 -34.12 5.42 71.31
CA PRO A 40 -33.10 6.05 72.16
C PRO A 40 -31.76 6.15 71.42
N GLY A 41 -31.12 7.32 71.47
CA GLY A 41 -29.89 7.60 70.74
C GLY A 41 -28.62 7.23 71.50
N THR A 42 -27.58 6.76 70.82
CA THR A 42 -26.26 6.56 71.41
C THR A 42 -25.45 7.86 71.32
N GLY A 43 -25.67 8.79 72.26
CA GLY A 43 -24.94 10.06 72.37
C GLY A 43 -25.80 11.33 72.21
N THR A 44 -27.01 11.21 71.69
CA THR A 44 -28.10 12.18 71.79
C THR A 44 -29.25 11.56 72.57
N PRO A 45 -30.14 12.33 73.23
CA PRO A 45 -31.22 11.75 74.02
C PRO A 45 -32.10 10.81 73.17
N PHE A 46 -32.57 11.20 71.99
CA PHE A 46 -33.35 10.33 71.10
C PHE A 46 -32.98 10.54 69.63
N ILE A 47 -33.38 9.59 68.78
CA ILE A 47 -33.24 9.62 67.32
C ILE A 47 -34.59 9.24 66.71
N CYS A 48 -35.05 9.98 65.70
CA CYS A 48 -36.25 9.65 64.94
C CYS A 48 -35.91 8.93 63.64
N ILE A 49 -36.53 7.77 63.41
CA ILE A 49 -36.46 7.06 62.13
C ILE A 49 -37.68 7.49 61.30
N CYS A 50 -37.45 8.23 60.21
CA CYS A 50 -38.51 8.80 59.37
C CYS A 50 -39.00 7.81 58.31
N HIS A 51 -40.28 7.94 57.92
CA HIS A 51 -40.89 7.18 56.83
C HIS A 51 -40.59 7.81 55.46
N ASP A 52 -40.68 7.04 54.38
CA ASP A 52 -40.29 7.48 53.02
C ASP A 52 -40.94 8.82 52.63
N GLY A 53 -40.11 9.79 52.25
CA GLY A 53 -40.52 11.14 51.85
C GLY A 53 -40.40 12.23 52.93
N PHE A 54 -39.95 11.88 54.15
CA PHE A 54 -39.72 12.83 55.24
C PHE A 54 -38.29 12.74 55.80
N SER A 55 -37.71 13.88 56.16
CA SER A 55 -36.36 14.01 56.71
C SER A 55 -36.31 15.02 57.87
N GLY A 56 -35.12 15.22 58.43
CA GLY A 56 -34.87 16.06 59.61
C GLY A 56 -34.94 15.29 60.94
N ASP A 57 -34.38 15.88 61.99
CA ASP A 57 -34.18 15.21 63.30
C ASP A 57 -35.48 14.77 63.99
N THR A 58 -36.62 15.37 63.63
CA THR A 58 -37.97 14.99 64.10
C THR A 58 -38.93 14.63 62.98
N CYS A 59 -38.44 14.34 61.76
CA CYS A 59 -39.25 13.97 60.59
C CYS A 59 -40.32 15.01 60.19
N ASN A 60 -40.07 16.29 60.48
CA ASN A 60 -41.01 17.35 60.13
C ASN A 60 -40.81 17.88 58.69
N GLU A 61 -39.63 17.61 58.10
CA GLU A 61 -39.27 18.14 56.80
C GLU A 61 -39.69 17.14 55.72
N THR A 62 -40.23 17.64 54.61
CA THR A 62 -40.51 16.81 53.43
C THR A 62 -39.32 16.90 52.48
N GLU A 63 -38.71 15.75 52.18
CA GLU A 63 -37.55 15.69 51.29
C GLU A 63 -37.98 16.13 49.88
N THR A 64 -37.62 17.35 49.47
CA THR A 64 -37.94 17.87 48.14
C THR A 64 -36.71 18.34 47.38
N ARG A 65 -36.51 17.67 46.24
CA ARG A 65 -35.85 18.06 44.98
C ARG A 65 -34.51 17.39 44.69
N ALA A 66 -34.40 16.94 43.44
CA ALA A 66 -33.31 16.17 42.85
C ALA A 66 -31.91 16.82 42.85
N CYS A 67 -31.73 18.00 43.45
CA CYS A 67 -30.45 18.71 43.58
C CYS A 67 -29.92 18.78 45.02
N ASN A 68 -30.52 18.07 45.98
CA ASN A 68 -30.02 18.03 47.37
C ASN A 68 -29.90 16.58 47.88
N PRO A 69 -28.68 16.10 48.16
CA PRO A 69 -27.38 16.77 47.99
C PRO A 69 -27.02 16.99 46.51
N ASN A 70 -26.19 18.00 46.19
CA ASN A 70 -25.84 18.36 44.81
C ASN A 70 -25.18 17.17 44.07
N PRO A 71 -25.83 16.60 43.03
CA PRO A 71 -25.31 15.44 42.29
C PRO A 71 -24.19 15.79 41.29
N CYS A 72 -23.92 17.07 41.04
CA CYS A 72 -22.90 17.52 40.09
C CYS A 72 -21.51 17.52 40.74
N GLN A 73 -20.54 16.90 40.07
CA GLN A 73 -19.14 16.82 40.50
C GLN A 73 -18.35 18.06 40.05
N ASN A 74 -17.12 18.23 40.57
CA ASN A 74 -16.17 19.28 40.19
C ASN A 74 -16.76 20.71 40.26
N ASP A 75 -17.44 21.02 41.36
CA ASP A 75 -18.12 22.31 41.60
C ASP A 75 -19.16 22.70 40.53
N GLY A 76 -19.76 21.69 39.89
CA GLY A 76 -20.89 21.87 38.99
C GLY A 76 -22.14 22.38 39.70
N VAL A 77 -22.90 23.26 39.05
CA VAL A 77 -24.12 23.86 39.59
C VAL A 77 -25.33 23.03 39.16
N CYS A 78 -26.10 22.49 40.10
CA CYS A 78 -27.31 21.72 39.81
C CYS A 78 -28.54 22.63 39.65
N GLU A 79 -29.26 22.48 38.54
CA GLU A 79 -30.53 23.14 38.29
C GLU A 79 -31.64 22.10 38.15
N ALA A 80 -32.63 22.13 39.07
CA ALA A 80 -33.77 21.23 39.01
C ALA A 80 -34.73 21.65 37.88
N THR A 81 -34.87 20.81 36.86
CA THR A 81 -35.77 21.06 35.73
C THR A 81 -37.16 20.51 36.05
N GLY A 82 -38.06 21.38 36.52
CA GLY A 82 -39.44 21.02 36.82
C GLY A 82 -40.19 20.54 35.57
N HIS A 83 -40.48 19.25 35.52
CA HIS A 83 -41.41 18.51 34.65
C HIS A 83 -41.64 19.03 33.20
N SER A 84 -41.24 18.22 32.21
CA SER A 84 -42.01 18.11 30.96
C SER A 84 -41.93 16.70 30.36
N ARG A 85 -43.11 16.16 30.05
CA ARG A 85 -43.33 14.80 29.52
C ARG A 85 -43.04 14.75 28.02
N ARG A 86 -42.14 13.85 27.59
CA ARG A 86 -42.32 12.91 26.45
C ARG A 86 -41.00 12.18 26.17
N GLY A 87 -41.02 10.85 26.35
CA GLY A 87 -40.15 9.91 25.64
C GLY A 87 -38.67 9.93 26.02
N ASP A 88 -38.32 8.97 26.87
CA ASP A 88 -37.05 8.26 26.92
C ASP A 88 -35.86 9.06 27.50
N VAL A 89 -35.57 8.79 28.79
CA VAL A 89 -34.55 9.35 29.70
C VAL A 89 -35.07 10.48 30.61
N PHE A 90 -35.38 10.13 31.86
CA PHE A 90 -35.83 11.05 32.92
C PHE A 90 -34.64 11.55 33.74
N ASN A 91 -34.25 12.82 33.60
CA ASN A 91 -33.41 13.50 34.60
C ASN A 91 -34.17 14.71 35.15
N GLU A 92 -34.45 14.70 36.45
CA GLU A 92 -35.20 15.74 37.17
C GLU A 92 -34.31 16.95 37.53
N TYR A 93 -33.05 16.93 37.09
CA TYR A 93 -32.04 17.96 37.25
C TYR A 93 -31.04 17.97 36.10
N VAL A 94 -30.39 19.11 35.88
CA VAL A 94 -29.30 19.30 34.91
C VAL A 94 -28.11 19.92 35.62
N CYS A 95 -26.93 19.37 35.38
CA CYS A 95 -25.66 19.92 35.89
C CYS A 95 -25.06 20.91 34.89
N LYS A 96 -24.81 22.14 35.34
CA LYS A 96 -24.01 23.13 34.62
C LYS A 96 -22.55 23.02 35.05
N CYS A 97 -21.70 22.56 34.14
CA CYS A 97 -20.29 22.31 34.42
C CYS A 97 -19.45 23.59 34.36
N GLN A 98 -18.46 23.69 35.25
CA GLN A 98 -17.44 24.73 35.20
C GLN A 98 -16.58 24.60 33.92
N PRO A 99 -15.98 25.70 33.43
CA PRO A 99 -15.06 25.64 32.30
C PRO A 99 -13.93 24.64 32.57
N GLY A 100 -13.73 23.70 31.65
CA GLY A 100 -12.75 22.64 31.87
C GLY A 100 -13.35 21.29 32.29
N TYR A 101 -14.68 21.16 32.39
CA TYR A 101 -15.35 19.89 32.67
C TYR A 101 -16.59 19.64 31.80
N GLU A 102 -16.89 18.37 31.50
CA GLU A 102 -18.06 17.93 30.72
C GLU A 102 -18.66 16.61 31.28
N GLY A 103 -19.81 16.20 30.73
CA GLY A 103 -20.55 15.01 31.15
C GLY A 103 -21.81 15.33 31.97
N VAL A 104 -22.68 14.33 32.14
CA VAL A 104 -24.01 14.49 32.77
C VAL A 104 -23.93 14.99 34.22
N HIS A 105 -22.85 14.66 34.93
CA HIS A 105 -22.55 15.13 36.28
C HIS A 105 -21.23 15.91 36.35
N CYS A 106 -20.75 16.45 35.24
CA CYS A 106 -19.47 17.18 35.16
C CYS A 106 -18.26 16.38 35.64
N GLN A 107 -18.33 15.06 35.51
CA GLN A 107 -17.31 14.13 36.01
C GLN A 107 -16.03 14.10 35.16
N THR A 108 -16.10 14.56 33.91
CA THR A 108 -14.99 14.47 32.95
C THR A 108 -14.24 15.80 32.90
N SER A 109 -12.93 15.82 33.15
CA SER A 109 -12.11 17.01 32.93
C SER A 109 -11.67 17.12 31.47
N ILE A 110 -11.94 18.25 30.83
CA ILE A 110 -11.47 18.61 29.48
C ILE A 110 -10.20 19.48 29.52
N GLN A 111 -9.49 19.54 30.66
CA GLN A 111 -8.13 20.09 30.74
C GLN A 111 -7.16 19.21 29.92
N GLY A 112 -7.18 19.44 28.62
CA GLY A 112 -6.50 18.69 27.58
C GLY A 112 -6.87 19.20 26.18
N ALA A 113 -8.02 19.85 26.03
CA ALA A 113 -8.40 20.55 24.81
C ALA A 113 -7.95 22.01 24.85
N ASN A 114 -6.63 22.22 24.89
CA ASN A 114 -6.09 23.53 24.54
C ASN A 114 -6.22 23.70 23.02
N LEU A 115 -7.27 24.41 22.59
CA LEU A 115 -7.34 24.99 21.27
C LEU A 115 -6.08 25.85 21.06
N ASN A 116 -5.27 25.47 20.08
CA ASN A 116 -3.94 26.02 19.72
C ASN A 116 -2.70 25.32 20.29
N ALA A 117 -2.81 24.05 20.68
CA ALA A 117 -1.68 23.14 20.64
C ALA A 117 -2.07 21.92 19.79
N LYS A 118 -1.75 21.96 18.48
CA LYS A 118 -1.52 20.74 17.71
C LYS A 118 -0.36 20.06 18.42
N LYS A 119 -0.68 19.22 19.41
CA LYS A 119 0.28 18.40 20.10
C LYS A 119 0.96 17.60 19.00
N ASP A 120 2.25 17.83 18.80
CA ASP A 120 3.15 16.98 18.01
C ASP A 120 3.10 15.59 18.65
N VAL A 121 2.04 14.84 18.34
CA VAL A 121 1.99 13.41 18.56
C VAL A 121 3.02 12.90 17.57
N ASN A 122 4.16 12.45 18.09
CA ASN A 122 5.22 11.90 17.26
C ASN A 122 4.65 10.72 16.46
N ASP A 123 4.33 10.97 15.20
CA ASP A 123 3.69 10.03 14.27
C ASP A 123 4.67 8.88 13.94
N CYS A 124 5.96 9.05 14.23
CA CYS A 124 6.97 8.00 14.16
C CYS A 124 7.03 7.06 15.38
N ALA A 125 6.32 7.35 16.47
CA ALA A 125 6.34 6.50 17.67
C ALA A 125 5.80 5.08 17.40
N GLY A 126 4.87 4.94 16.46
CA GLY A 126 4.34 3.65 16.01
C GLY A 126 5.25 2.88 15.06
N GLN A 127 6.45 3.38 14.75
CA GLN A 127 7.35 2.83 13.72
C GLN A 127 6.63 2.53 12.39
N PRO A 128 5.97 3.54 11.78
CA PRO A 128 5.15 3.33 10.60
C PRO A 128 5.95 2.98 9.33
N CYS A 129 7.29 3.13 9.34
CA CYS A 129 8.13 2.85 8.18
C CYS A 129 8.61 1.40 8.18
N GLU A 130 8.20 0.64 7.18
CA GLU A 130 8.62 -0.73 6.94
C GLU A 130 9.99 -0.81 6.23
N ASN A 131 10.51 -2.03 6.07
CA ASN A 131 11.67 -2.36 5.23
C ASN A 131 12.94 -1.53 5.52
N GLY A 132 13.15 -1.13 6.79
CA GLY A 132 14.30 -0.34 7.21
C GLY A 132 14.21 1.14 6.87
N GLY A 133 13.02 1.65 6.56
CA GLY A 133 12.77 3.07 6.37
C GLY A 133 13.02 3.89 7.65
N VAL A 134 13.64 5.07 7.50
CA VAL A 134 13.87 6.00 8.62
C VAL A 134 12.71 6.96 8.69
N CYS A 135 11.98 6.94 9.81
CA CYS A 135 10.85 7.83 10.01
C CYS A 135 11.30 9.23 10.42
N ARG A 136 10.72 10.25 9.78
CA ARG A 136 10.84 11.64 10.19
C ARG A 136 9.46 12.18 10.52
N ASP A 137 9.33 12.64 11.76
CA ASP A 137 8.12 13.28 12.27
C ASP A 137 7.93 14.65 11.61
N LEU A 138 6.69 14.97 11.25
CA LEU A 138 6.26 16.26 10.73
C LEU A 138 4.98 16.66 11.50
N ASP A 139 4.62 17.94 11.51
CA ASP A 139 3.42 18.38 12.21
C ASP A 139 2.17 17.66 11.66
N GLY A 140 1.66 16.66 12.38
CA GLY A 140 0.45 15.88 12.06
C GLY A 140 0.55 14.98 10.82
N ASP A 141 1.76 14.63 10.39
CA ASP A 141 2.02 13.55 9.43
C ASP A 141 3.44 13.02 9.66
N PHE A 142 3.78 11.88 9.06
CA PHE A 142 5.15 11.39 9.06
C PHE A 142 5.67 11.22 7.64
N LYS A 143 6.98 11.30 7.49
CA LYS A 143 7.67 11.00 6.24
C LYS A 143 8.70 9.93 6.44
N CYS A 144 8.49 8.79 5.79
CA CYS A 144 9.51 7.75 5.72
C CYS A 144 10.56 8.08 4.65
N HIS A 145 11.83 8.06 5.06
CA HIS A 145 12.95 7.97 4.14
C HIS A 145 13.21 6.50 3.83
N CYS A 146 12.76 6.06 2.65
CA CYS A 146 12.86 4.67 2.24
C CYS A 146 14.21 4.36 1.60
N PRO A 147 14.95 3.36 2.10
CA PRO A 147 16.15 2.89 1.43
C PRO A 147 15.79 2.27 0.08
N SER A 148 16.62 2.50 -0.93
CA SER A 148 16.44 1.85 -2.24
C SER A 148 16.52 0.32 -2.08
N PRO A 149 15.59 -0.46 -2.66
CA PRO A 149 14.63 -0.10 -3.70
C PRO A 149 13.18 0.10 -3.19
N PHE A 150 12.97 0.38 -1.91
CA PHE A 150 11.64 0.52 -1.32
C PHE A 150 11.05 1.92 -1.50
N VAL A 151 9.73 2.00 -1.65
CA VAL A 151 8.96 3.22 -1.88
C VAL A 151 7.58 3.12 -1.21
N GLY A 152 6.82 4.20 -1.26
CA GLY A 152 5.50 4.30 -0.61
C GLY A 152 5.58 5.13 0.68
N LYS A 153 4.41 5.49 1.23
CA LYS A 153 4.33 6.29 2.46
C LYS A 153 5.01 5.59 3.64
N HIS A 154 4.91 4.26 3.68
CA HIS A 154 5.45 3.39 4.71
C HIS A 154 6.64 2.55 4.23
N CYS A 155 7.22 2.83 3.05
CA CYS A 155 8.26 1.99 2.44
C CYS A 155 7.84 0.52 2.20
N GLN A 156 6.54 0.26 2.09
CA GLN A 156 5.98 -1.08 1.93
C GLN A 156 6.08 -1.62 0.51
N LEU A 157 6.23 -0.73 -0.49
CA LEU A 157 6.25 -1.10 -1.91
C LEU A 157 7.68 -1.28 -2.39
N ARG A 158 7.92 -2.28 -3.24
CA ARG A 158 9.26 -2.60 -3.76
C ARG A 158 9.37 -2.21 -5.24
N CYS A 159 10.06 -1.12 -5.53
CA CYS A 159 10.21 -0.56 -6.86
C CYS A 159 11.38 -1.24 -7.60
N ILE A 160 11.20 -2.48 -8.08
CA ILE A 160 12.24 -3.25 -8.78
C ILE A 160 11.79 -3.88 -10.10
N SER A 161 10.75 -3.35 -10.70
CA SER A 161 10.24 -3.89 -11.97
C SER A 161 11.22 -3.61 -13.11
N LEU A 162 11.40 -4.60 -13.99
CA LEU A 162 12.20 -4.44 -15.20
C LEU A 162 11.43 -3.55 -16.19
N LEU A 163 12.08 -2.51 -16.70
CA LEU A 163 11.40 -1.47 -17.47
C LEU A 163 11.26 -1.80 -18.96
N GLY A 164 11.89 -2.88 -19.43
CA GLY A 164 11.57 -3.51 -20.70
C GLY A 164 12.64 -3.34 -21.77
N MET A 165 13.91 -3.22 -21.40
CA MET A 165 15.02 -3.31 -22.36
C MET A 165 15.10 -4.73 -22.95
N GLU A 166 15.07 -5.77 -22.14
CA GLU A 166 15.10 -7.17 -22.60
C GLU A 166 13.78 -7.60 -23.25
N GLY A 167 12.66 -7.33 -22.55
CA GLY A 167 11.31 -7.74 -22.98
C GLY A 167 10.73 -6.95 -24.16
N GLY A 168 11.42 -5.90 -24.62
CA GLY A 168 10.99 -5.06 -25.74
C GLY A 168 9.89 -4.04 -25.39
N GLY A 169 9.58 -3.85 -24.11
CA GLY A 169 8.71 -2.78 -23.63
C GLY A 169 9.27 -1.37 -23.92
N ILE A 170 10.60 -1.25 -24.00
CA ILE A 170 11.29 -0.06 -24.53
C ILE A 170 11.59 -0.31 -26.01
N ALA A 171 10.94 0.46 -26.88
CA ALA A 171 11.10 0.39 -28.32
C ALA A 171 12.50 0.86 -28.76
N GLU A 172 12.96 0.39 -29.92
CA GLU A 172 14.28 0.74 -30.46
C GLU A 172 14.43 2.25 -30.69
N SER A 173 13.34 2.93 -31.09
CA SER A 173 13.31 4.38 -31.28
C SER A 173 13.51 5.18 -29.98
N GLN A 174 13.37 4.55 -28.81
CA GLN A 174 13.59 5.18 -27.51
C GLN A 174 15.06 5.12 -27.06
N ILE A 175 15.91 4.38 -27.78
CA ILE A 175 17.31 4.17 -27.42
C ILE A 175 18.21 4.89 -28.42
N SER A 176 19.09 5.74 -27.92
CA SER A 176 20.07 6.47 -28.74
C SER A 176 21.46 6.43 -28.11
N ALA A 177 22.50 6.72 -28.89
CA ALA A 177 23.87 6.76 -28.38
C ALA A 177 24.66 7.88 -29.05
N SER A 178 25.76 8.28 -28.43
CA SER A 178 26.71 9.26 -28.97
C SER A 178 27.39 8.77 -30.24
N SER A 179 27.73 7.49 -30.27
CA SER A 179 28.46 6.86 -31.37
C SER A 179 28.20 5.36 -31.41
N VAL A 180 28.53 4.76 -32.55
CA VAL A 180 28.33 3.34 -32.83
C VAL A 180 29.58 2.77 -33.48
N ARG A 181 29.97 1.58 -33.06
CA ARG A 181 31.09 0.86 -33.65
C ARG A 181 30.66 0.01 -34.84
N TYR A 182 31.46 0.10 -35.90
CA TYR A 182 31.41 -0.81 -37.05
C TYR A 182 32.59 -1.77 -36.99
N SER A 183 32.34 -3.05 -37.29
CA SER A 183 33.35 -4.11 -37.40
C SER A 183 33.22 -4.82 -38.75
N LEU A 184 34.24 -5.62 -39.12
CA LEU A 184 34.28 -6.42 -40.34
C LEU A 184 33.91 -5.62 -41.60
N LEU A 185 34.74 -4.61 -41.93
CA LEU A 185 34.57 -3.73 -43.11
C LEU A 185 33.19 -3.04 -43.19
N GLY A 186 32.53 -2.81 -42.04
CA GLY A 186 31.23 -2.15 -41.98
C GLY A 186 30.03 -3.09 -41.93
N LEU A 187 30.24 -4.40 -42.08
CA LEU A 187 29.16 -5.41 -42.08
C LEU A 187 28.54 -5.63 -40.70
N GLN A 188 29.27 -5.34 -39.62
CA GLN A 188 28.79 -5.53 -38.25
C GLN A 188 28.59 -4.18 -37.56
N ARG A 189 27.34 -3.75 -37.38
CA ARG A 189 26.96 -2.50 -36.70
C ARG A 189 26.49 -2.79 -35.27
N TRP A 190 27.23 -2.30 -34.28
CA TRP A 190 26.95 -2.50 -32.84
C TRP A 190 26.08 -1.37 -32.27
N GLY A 191 24.84 -1.26 -32.77
CA GLY A 191 23.93 -0.14 -32.50
C GLY A 191 23.32 -0.13 -31.09
N PRO A 192 22.79 1.04 -30.64
CA PRO A 192 22.13 1.19 -29.33
C PRO A 192 20.93 0.26 -29.13
N GLU A 193 20.19 -0.06 -30.20
CA GLU A 193 19.03 -0.95 -30.17
C GLU A 193 19.33 -2.37 -29.68
N LEU A 194 20.60 -2.77 -29.76
CA LEU A 194 21.11 -4.07 -29.33
C LEU A 194 21.52 -4.11 -27.86
N ALA A 195 21.50 -2.98 -27.14
CA ALA A 195 21.90 -2.87 -25.74
C ALA A 195 20.89 -3.51 -24.76
N ARG A 196 20.34 -4.66 -25.11
CA ARG A 196 19.31 -5.38 -24.37
C ARG A 196 19.94 -6.56 -23.63
N LEU A 197 19.57 -6.74 -22.37
CA LEU A 197 20.07 -7.85 -21.56
C LEU A 197 19.82 -9.21 -22.25
N HIS A 198 20.75 -10.16 -22.08
CA HIS A 198 20.67 -11.52 -22.62
C HIS A 198 20.51 -11.67 -24.14
N LYS A 199 20.56 -10.58 -24.92
CA LYS A 199 20.49 -10.61 -26.38
C LYS A 199 21.55 -11.56 -26.95
N LYS A 200 21.13 -12.43 -27.86
CA LYS A 200 21.95 -13.44 -28.56
C LYS A 200 22.17 -13.02 -30.01
N GLY A 201 23.25 -13.52 -30.60
CA GLY A 201 23.64 -13.23 -31.98
C GLY A 201 25.13 -12.96 -32.10
N LEU A 202 25.63 -12.88 -33.34
CA LEU A 202 27.02 -12.51 -33.64
C LEU A 202 27.31 -11.05 -33.25
N VAL A 203 26.30 -10.19 -33.37
CA VAL A 203 26.28 -8.80 -32.92
C VAL A 203 25.08 -8.65 -32.01
N ASN A 204 25.31 -8.39 -30.73
CA ASN A 204 24.29 -8.55 -29.70
C ASN A 204 24.38 -7.52 -28.57
N ALA A 205 25.13 -6.44 -28.75
CA ALA A 205 25.28 -5.38 -27.78
C ALA A 205 25.50 -4.03 -28.49
N TRP A 206 25.38 -2.95 -27.74
CA TRP A 206 25.90 -1.66 -28.18
C TRP A 206 27.40 -1.59 -27.89
N SER A 207 28.17 -1.04 -28.81
CA SER A 207 29.58 -0.67 -28.59
C SER A 207 29.81 0.74 -29.12
N ALA A 208 30.45 1.57 -28.30
CA ALA A 208 30.86 2.91 -28.72
C ALA A 208 31.96 2.87 -29.80
N ALA A 209 32.03 3.90 -30.64
CA ALA A 209 33.08 4.04 -31.63
C ALA A 209 34.46 4.25 -30.96
N ALA A 210 35.53 3.72 -31.57
CA ALA A 210 36.86 3.76 -30.96
C ALA A 210 37.45 5.19 -30.80
N HIS A 211 36.96 6.14 -31.60
CA HIS A 211 37.40 7.54 -31.55
C HIS A 211 36.56 8.41 -30.58
N ASP A 212 35.46 7.88 -30.06
CA ASP A 212 34.60 8.59 -29.11
C ASP A 212 35.20 8.49 -27.71
N LYS A 213 35.72 9.62 -27.19
CA LYS A 213 36.34 9.69 -25.87
C LYS A 213 35.33 9.82 -24.73
N ASN A 214 34.10 10.26 -25.01
CA ASN A 214 33.07 10.50 -24.02
C ASN A 214 31.76 9.83 -24.43
N PRO A 215 31.75 8.50 -24.62
CA PRO A 215 30.60 7.81 -25.13
C PRO A 215 29.45 7.83 -24.14
N TRP A 216 28.22 7.87 -24.66
CA TRP A 216 27.03 7.68 -23.86
C TRP A 216 25.98 6.90 -24.64
N ILE A 217 25.15 6.16 -23.90
CA ILE A 217 23.90 5.59 -24.38
C ILE A 217 22.76 6.16 -23.56
N GLN A 218 21.68 6.55 -24.24
CA GLN A 218 20.53 7.23 -23.68
C GLN A 218 19.27 6.40 -23.90
N ILE A 219 18.41 6.39 -22.89
CA ILE A 219 17.09 5.77 -22.93
C ILE A 219 16.07 6.86 -22.62
N ASN A 220 15.08 7.01 -23.50
CA ASN A 220 13.92 7.87 -23.30
C ASN A 220 12.73 7.02 -22.82
N MET A 221 12.36 7.16 -21.56
CA MET A 221 11.23 6.45 -20.96
C MET A 221 9.86 6.97 -21.41
N GLN A 222 9.80 8.02 -22.25
CA GLN A 222 8.60 8.74 -22.73
C GLN A 222 7.77 9.43 -21.64
N ARG A 223 7.93 9.04 -20.38
CA ARG A 223 7.28 9.59 -19.20
C ARG A 223 8.26 9.65 -18.03
N LYS A 224 7.90 10.38 -16.97
CA LYS A 224 8.70 10.46 -15.74
C LYS A 224 8.60 9.14 -14.99
N MET A 225 9.74 8.48 -14.80
CA MET A 225 9.87 7.20 -14.11
C MET A 225 10.74 7.36 -12.87
N ARG A 226 10.53 6.48 -11.89
CA ARG A 226 11.46 6.29 -10.78
C ARG A 226 12.38 5.11 -11.11
N LEU A 227 13.67 5.39 -11.26
CA LEU A 227 14.71 4.43 -11.55
C LEU A 227 15.44 4.09 -10.26
N THR A 228 15.45 2.80 -9.90
CA THR A 228 16.06 2.29 -8.67
C THR A 228 17.31 1.47 -8.92
N GLY A 229 17.59 1.13 -10.18
CA GLY A 229 18.84 0.47 -10.52
C GLY A 229 19.02 0.19 -12.01
N ILE A 230 20.14 -0.46 -12.30
CA ILE A 230 20.53 -0.92 -13.62
C ILE A 230 21.22 -2.28 -13.51
N VAL A 231 20.92 -3.16 -14.45
CA VAL A 231 21.62 -4.42 -14.67
C VAL A 231 22.46 -4.29 -15.92
N THR A 232 23.75 -4.58 -15.85
CA THR A 232 24.70 -4.47 -16.98
C THR A 232 25.32 -5.83 -17.32
N GLN A 233 25.64 -6.04 -18.59
CA GLN A 233 26.28 -7.23 -19.12
C GLN A 233 27.20 -6.85 -20.28
N GLY A 234 28.33 -7.54 -20.44
CA GLY A 234 29.28 -7.33 -21.54
C GLY A 234 28.87 -8.01 -22.85
N ALA A 235 29.79 -8.18 -23.79
CA ALA A 235 29.65 -9.10 -24.92
C ALA A 235 31.01 -9.66 -25.35
N SER A 236 31.02 -10.58 -26.31
CA SER A 236 32.25 -11.12 -26.88
C SER A 236 32.27 -10.92 -28.38
N ARG A 237 33.42 -10.50 -28.90
CA ARG A 237 33.65 -10.30 -30.33
C ARG A 237 34.83 -11.15 -30.75
N MET A 238 34.61 -12.14 -31.62
CA MET A 238 35.63 -13.08 -32.10
C MET A 238 36.43 -13.71 -30.94
N GLY A 239 35.74 -14.18 -29.89
CA GLY A 239 36.35 -14.79 -28.71
C GLY A 239 36.99 -13.80 -27.72
N SER A 240 37.00 -12.50 -28.02
CA SER A 240 37.47 -11.47 -27.10
C SER A 240 36.33 -10.84 -26.31
N ALA A 241 36.37 -10.99 -24.99
CA ALA A 241 35.46 -10.29 -24.08
C ALA A 241 35.65 -8.77 -24.13
N GLU A 242 34.55 -8.04 -24.35
CA GLU A 242 34.45 -6.58 -24.36
C GLU A 242 33.33 -6.15 -23.40
N PHE A 243 33.61 -5.22 -22.48
CA PHE A 243 32.63 -4.76 -21.48
C PHE A 243 33.05 -3.48 -20.79
N ILE A 244 32.09 -2.79 -20.18
CA ILE A 244 32.35 -1.66 -19.29
C ILE A 244 32.75 -2.14 -17.89
N LYS A 245 33.84 -1.58 -17.34
CA LYS A 245 34.34 -1.84 -15.99
C LYS A 245 33.87 -0.79 -14.98
N ALA A 246 33.62 0.43 -15.42
CA ALA A 246 33.10 1.51 -14.60
C ALA A 246 32.31 2.49 -15.45
N PHE A 247 31.26 3.08 -14.90
CA PHE A 247 30.40 4.03 -15.59
C PHE A 247 29.82 5.07 -14.63
N LYS A 248 29.39 6.20 -15.19
CA LYS A 248 28.59 7.21 -14.51
C LYS A 248 27.19 7.21 -15.08
N VAL A 249 26.25 7.78 -14.34
CA VAL A 249 24.86 7.93 -14.76
C VAL A 249 24.53 9.42 -14.79
N ALA A 250 23.87 9.86 -15.86
CA ALA A 250 23.30 11.20 -15.95
C ALA A 250 21.80 11.10 -16.23
N SER A 251 21.01 12.02 -15.69
CA SER A 251 19.55 12.00 -15.82
C SER A 251 18.99 13.35 -16.19
N SER A 252 17.85 13.36 -16.88
CA SER A 252 17.17 14.56 -17.35
C SER A 252 15.65 14.37 -17.39
N LEU A 253 14.92 15.47 -17.17
CA LEU A 253 13.46 15.53 -17.32
C LEU A 253 13.04 16.12 -18.67
N ASP A 254 13.90 16.92 -19.32
CA ASP A 254 13.59 17.67 -20.54
C ASP A 254 14.36 17.17 -21.78
N GLY A 255 15.32 16.26 -21.58
CA GLY A 255 16.20 15.73 -22.62
C GLY A 255 17.30 16.72 -23.07
N LYS A 256 17.36 17.92 -22.49
CA LYS A 256 18.31 18.98 -22.82
C LYS A 256 19.35 19.18 -21.72
N THR A 257 18.90 19.29 -20.47
CA THR A 257 19.75 19.51 -19.30
C THR A 257 19.97 18.21 -18.55
N TYR A 258 21.23 17.79 -18.41
CA TYR A 258 21.59 16.53 -17.76
C TYR A 258 22.30 16.80 -16.44
N THR A 259 21.81 16.13 -15.39
CA THR A 259 22.43 16.16 -14.06
C THR A 259 23.15 14.84 -13.83
N MET A 260 24.42 14.92 -13.42
CA MET A 260 25.19 13.72 -13.05
C MET A 260 24.72 13.17 -11.71
N TYR A 261 24.63 11.85 -11.62
CA TYR A 261 24.25 11.18 -10.39
C TYR A 261 25.32 11.33 -9.30
N ARG A 262 24.88 11.65 -8.08
CA ARG A 262 25.71 11.87 -6.90
C ARG A 262 25.05 11.23 -5.69
N THR A 263 25.85 10.62 -4.83
CA THR A 263 25.40 10.11 -3.54
C THR A 263 25.23 11.26 -2.56
N GLU A 264 24.32 11.10 -1.59
CA GLU A 264 24.08 12.10 -0.56
C GLU A 264 25.38 12.45 0.18
N GLY A 265 25.65 13.76 0.33
CA GLY A 265 26.88 14.27 0.95
C GLY A 265 28.13 14.31 0.07
N GLN A 266 28.11 13.77 -1.16
CA GLN A 266 29.28 13.80 -2.05
C GLN A 266 29.22 14.92 -3.11
N ARG A 267 30.33 15.65 -3.28
CA ARG A 267 30.47 16.68 -4.34
C ARG A 267 30.90 16.11 -5.70
N LYS A 268 31.48 14.91 -5.72
CA LYS A 268 31.96 14.24 -6.94
C LYS A 268 30.86 13.35 -7.51
N ASP A 269 30.85 13.19 -8.84
CA ASP A 269 29.94 12.26 -9.51
C ASP A 269 30.24 10.83 -9.04
N HIS A 270 29.17 10.09 -8.75
CA HIS A 270 29.29 8.70 -8.34
C HIS A 270 29.70 7.83 -9.53
N VAL A 271 30.67 6.94 -9.30
CA VAL A 271 31.18 6.01 -10.32
C VAL A 271 30.76 4.59 -9.93
N PHE A 272 29.89 4.01 -10.75
CA PHE A 272 29.40 2.65 -10.57
C PHE A 272 30.42 1.63 -11.08
N VAL A 273 30.48 0.48 -10.40
CA VAL A 273 31.29 -0.66 -10.81
C VAL A 273 30.52 -1.47 -11.87
N GLY A 274 31.16 -1.67 -13.02
CA GLY A 274 30.63 -2.44 -14.13
C GLY A 274 30.96 -3.93 -14.03
N ASN A 275 31.07 -4.56 -15.20
CA ASN A 275 31.26 -6.00 -15.35
C ASN A 275 32.74 -6.41 -15.22
N VAL A 276 32.95 -7.69 -14.92
CA VAL A 276 34.27 -8.34 -14.84
C VAL A 276 34.53 -9.31 -16.00
N ASP A 277 33.48 -9.71 -16.70
CA ASP A 277 33.51 -10.59 -17.87
C ASP A 277 32.44 -10.15 -18.91
N ASN A 278 32.27 -10.95 -19.95
CA ASN A 278 31.33 -10.66 -21.03
C ASN A 278 29.88 -11.13 -20.78
N ASP A 279 29.62 -12.06 -19.86
CA ASP A 279 28.32 -12.76 -19.76
C ASP A 279 27.67 -12.71 -18.39
N SER A 280 28.42 -12.53 -17.30
CA SER A 280 27.82 -12.28 -15.98
C SER A 280 27.09 -10.94 -15.98
N THR A 281 25.94 -10.93 -15.30
CA THR A 281 25.18 -9.70 -15.07
C THR A 281 25.68 -9.03 -13.80
N LYS A 282 25.75 -7.69 -13.83
CA LYS A 282 26.10 -6.87 -12.67
C LYS A 282 24.96 -5.91 -12.38
N THR A 283 24.39 -6.02 -11.18
CA THR A 283 23.33 -5.11 -10.71
C THR A 283 23.94 -4.00 -9.88
N ASN A 284 23.54 -2.76 -10.16
CA ASN A 284 23.82 -1.59 -9.34
C ASN A 284 22.49 -0.92 -8.99
N LEU A 285 22.26 -0.67 -7.71
CA LEU A 285 21.10 0.09 -7.25
C LEU A 285 21.46 1.58 -7.15
N PHE A 286 20.47 2.43 -7.36
CA PHE A 286 20.56 3.88 -7.19
C PHE A 286 19.99 4.22 -5.81
N ASP A 287 20.85 4.76 -4.95
CA ASP A 287 20.50 5.26 -3.64
C ASP A 287 21.14 6.65 -3.40
N PRO A 288 20.38 7.76 -3.56
CA PRO A 288 18.91 7.80 -3.70
C PRO A 288 18.41 7.36 -5.10
N PRO A 289 17.13 6.95 -5.23
CA PRO A 289 16.52 6.61 -6.51
C PRO A 289 16.41 7.84 -7.44
N ILE A 290 16.56 7.63 -8.74
CA ILE A 290 16.57 8.70 -9.76
C ILE A 290 15.16 8.90 -10.30
N ILE A 291 14.67 10.14 -10.32
CA ILE A 291 13.41 10.50 -10.99
C ILE A 291 13.73 11.21 -12.30
N ALA A 292 13.44 10.57 -13.43
CA ALA A 292 13.80 11.08 -14.74
C ALA A 292 12.93 10.53 -15.86
N GLN A 293 12.90 11.23 -16.99
CA GLN A 293 12.38 10.69 -18.26
C GLN A 293 13.50 10.17 -19.14
N TYR A 294 14.65 10.84 -19.12
CA TYR A 294 15.83 10.47 -19.88
C TYR A 294 16.93 10.03 -18.92
N ILE A 295 17.53 8.89 -19.18
CA ILE A 295 18.72 8.41 -18.47
C ILE A 295 19.83 8.15 -19.48
N ARG A 296 21.04 8.58 -19.14
CA ARG A 296 22.28 8.34 -19.88
C ARG A 296 23.22 7.50 -19.04
N ILE A 297 23.73 6.44 -19.65
CA ILE A 297 24.83 5.65 -19.10
C ILE A 297 26.10 6.09 -19.83
N VAL A 298 27.10 6.50 -19.05
CA VAL A 298 28.35 7.09 -19.55
C VAL A 298 29.50 6.17 -19.14
N PRO A 299 29.95 5.26 -20.01
CA PRO A 299 31.13 4.43 -19.74
C PRO A 299 32.37 5.27 -19.45
N VAL A 300 33.09 4.94 -18.39
CA VAL A 300 34.32 5.64 -17.97
C VAL A 300 35.55 4.76 -18.18
N VAL A 301 35.46 3.48 -17.80
CA VAL A 301 36.55 2.52 -17.96
C VAL A 301 36.01 1.30 -18.66
N CYS A 302 36.68 0.85 -19.72
CA CYS A 302 36.23 -0.24 -20.58
C CYS A 302 37.35 -1.27 -20.80
N ARG A 303 37.00 -2.54 -20.97
CA ARG A 303 37.93 -3.60 -21.40
C ARG A 303 37.82 -3.75 -22.91
N LYS A 304 38.91 -3.47 -23.64
CA LYS A 304 39.04 -3.51 -25.12
C LYS A 304 38.12 -2.52 -25.85
N ALA A 305 36.82 -2.50 -25.56
CA ALA A 305 35.85 -1.56 -26.08
C ALA A 305 34.74 -1.32 -25.05
N CYS A 306 34.09 -0.16 -25.14
CA CYS A 306 32.94 0.16 -24.30
C CYS A 306 31.69 -0.51 -24.87
N THR A 307 31.50 -1.77 -24.47
CA THR A 307 30.41 -2.63 -24.94
C THR A 307 29.43 -2.91 -23.81
N LEU A 308 28.13 -2.81 -24.07
CA LEU A 308 27.09 -2.90 -23.05
C LEU A 308 25.79 -3.54 -23.58
N ARG A 309 25.28 -4.48 -22.80
CA ARG A 309 23.88 -4.91 -22.74
C ARG A 309 23.32 -4.50 -21.38
N MET A 310 22.09 -4.01 -21.31
CA MET A 310 21.53 -3.56 -20.04
C MET A 310 20.03 -3.79 -19.91
N GLU A 311 19.56 -3.73 -18.66
CA GLU A 311 18.14 -3.63 -18.29
C GLU A 311 18.00 -2.56 -17.20
N LEU A 312 16.99 -1.71 -17.33
CA LEU A 312 16.70 -0.68 -16.34
C LEU A 312 15.68 -1.21 -15.34
N VAL A 313 15.89 -0.85 -14.09
CA VAL A 313 15.06 -1.29 -12.97
C VAL A 313 14.39 -0.08 -12.35
N GLY A 314 13.08 -0.16 -12.12
CA GLY A 314 12.33 0.95 -11.55
C GLY A 314 10.83 0.69 -11.50
N CYS A 315 10.08 1.77 -11.33
CA CYS A 315 8.62 1.77 -11.29
C CYS A 315 8.09 3.15 -11.69
N GLU A 316 6.78 3.23 -11.86
CA GLU A 316 6.10 4.50 -12.13
C GLU A 316 5.97 5.33 -10.84
N LEU A 317 5.93 6.66 -10.97
CA LEU A 317 5.89 7.56 -9.81
C LEU A 317 4.64 7.41 -8.95
N ASN A 318 3.54 6.96 -9.55
CA ASN A 318 2.26 6.77 -8.87
C ASN A 318 2.24 5.51 -7.99
N GLY A 319 3.33 4.73 -7.93
CA GLY A 319 3.49 3.60 -7.00
C GLY A 319 2.59 2.39 -7.26
N CYS A 320 1.79 2.39 -8.32
CA CYS A 320 0.75 1.39 -8.57
C CYS A 320 0.95 0.71 -9.93
N SER A 321 2.10 0.09 -10.17
CA SER A 321 2.40 -0.58 -11.45
C SER A 321 2.92 -2.00 -11.25
N GLU A 322 2.59 -2.62 -10.13
CA GLU A 322 3.07 -3.96 -9.76
C GLU A 322 2.29 -5.03 -10.53
N PRO A 323 2.91 -6.19 -10.81
CA PRO A 323 2.20 -7.31 -11.43
C PRO A 323 1.13 -7.86 -10.48
N MET A 324 -0.10 -7.98 -10.97
CA MET A 324 -1.26 -8.45 -10.18
C MET A 324 -1.32 -9.96 -10.01
N GLY A 325 -0.43 -10.70 -10.68
CA GLY A 325 -0.14 -12.08 -10.32
C GLY A 325 -0.46 -13.11 -11.39
N MET A 326 -0.61 -12.69 -12.64
CA MET A 326 -0.80 -13.61 -13.75
C MET A 326 0.46 -14.47 -13.96
N LYS A 327 1.65 -13.87 -14.02
CA LYS A 327 2.91 -14.62 -14.19
C LYS A 327 3.33 -15.37 -12.93
N SER A 328 3.20 -14.74 -11.76
CA SER A 328 3.60 -15.33 -10.47
C SER A 328 2.64 -16.40 -9.94
N ARG A 329 1.46 -16.55 -10.56
CA ARG A 329 0.37 -17.45 -10.13
C ARG A 329 -0.32 -17.06 -8.82
N LEU A 330 -0.15 -15.83 -8.35
CA LEU A 330 -1.00 -15.30 -7.27
C LEU A 330 -2.47 -15.23 -7.72
N VAL A 331 -2.71 -14.91 -8.98
CA VAL A 331 -4.01 -15.16 -9.62
C VAL A 331 -4.10 -16.65 -9.94
N LEU A 332 -5.00 -17.37 -9.29
CA LEU A 332 -5.19 -18.81 -9.47
C LEU A 332 -5.83 -19.14 -10.82
N ASP A 333 -5.64 -20.37 -11.31
CA ASP A 333 -6.20 -20.79 -12.60
C ASP A 333 -7.72 -20.65 -12.67
N ARG A 334 -8.42 -20.92 -11.55
CA ARG A 334 -9.88 -20.76 -11.42
C ARG A 334 -10.39 -19.31 -11.56
N GLN A 335 -9.50 -18.32 -11.40
CA GLN A 335 -9.84 -16.91 -11.52
C GLN A 335 -9.81 -16.42 -12.98
N ILE A 336 -9.31 -17.24 -13.90
CA ILE A 336 -9.13 -16.87 -15.30
C ILE A 336 -10.11 -17.65 -16.15
N THR A 337 -11.07 -16.97 -16.76
CA THR A 337 -12.11 -17.54 -17.61
C THR A 337 -12.09 -16.88 -18.99
N ALA A 338 -12.67 -17.53 -20.00
CA ALA A 338 -12.80 -16.96 -21.33
C ALA A 338 -14.12 -17.37 -21.96
N SER A 339 -14.48 -16.68 -23.04
CA SER A 339 -15.61 -17.02 -23.91
C SER A 339 -15.46 -18.40 -24.56
N SER A 340 -14.26 -18.77 -24.98
CA SER A 340 -14.00 -20.03 -25.69
C SER A 340 -12.52 -20.45 -25.58
N SER A 341 -12.18 -21.65 -26.06
CA SER A 341 -10.79 -22.14 -26.10
C SER A 341 -10.56 -23.02 -27.32
N PHE A 342 -9.47 -22.76 -28.04
CA PHE A 342 -9.07 -23.51 -29.23
C PHE A 342 -8.36 -24.83 -28.89
N ARG A 343 -8.52 -25.84 -29.74
CA ARG A 343 -7.83 -27.14 -29.64
C ARG A 343 -7.05 -27.38 -30.93
N THR A 344 -5.72 -27.52 -30.82
CA THR A 344 -4.91 -27.88 -32.00
C THR A 344 -5.22 -29.32 -32.41
N TRP A 345 -5.59 -29.52 -33.69
CA TRP A 345 -6.02 -30.82 -34.25
C TRP A 345 -7.20 -31.50 -33.53
N GLY A 346 -7.99 -30.75 -32.75
CA GLY A 346 -9.09 -31.31 -31.95
C GLY A 346 -8.64 -32.16 -30.76
N LEU A 347 -7.33 -32.24 -30.49
CA LEU A 347 -6.77 -33.03 -29.39
C LEU A 347 -6.85 -32.25 -28.07
N GLU A 348 -7.41 -32.89 -27.04
CA GLU A 348 -7.56 -32.27 -25.71
C GLU A 348 -6.21 -31.89 -25.08
N ALA A 349 -5.17 -32.70 -25.31
CA ALA A 349 -3.81 -32.43 -24.83
C ALA A 349 -3.19 -31.14 -25.40
N PHE A 350 -3.72 -30.59 -26.50
CA PHE A 350 -3.27 -29.36 -27.14
C PHE A 350 -4.34 -28.26 -27.09
N THR A 351 -5.06 -28.18 -25.97
CA THR A 351 -6.03 -27.13 -25.72
C THR A 351 -5.36 -25.86 -25.19
N TRP A 352 -5.73 -24.71 -25.76
CA TRP A 352 -5.22 -23.38 -25.40
C TRP A 352 -6.13 -22.72 -24.35
N HIS A 353 -6.11 -23.27 -23.13
CA HIS A 353 -6.99 -22.87 -22.04
C HIS A 353 -6.79 -21.42 -21.56
N PRO A 354 -7.82 -20.78 -20.98
CA PRO A 354 -7.74 -19.41 -20.47
C PRO A 354 -6.65 -19.21 -19.41
N HIS A 355 -6.48 -20.16 -18.49
CA HIS A 355 -5.47 -20.09 -17.44
C HIS A 355 -4.01 -20.18 -17.95
N PHE A 356 -3.81 -20.44 -19.24
CA PHE A 356 -2.52 -20.33 -19.91
C PHE A 356 -2.18 -18.91 -20.39
N ALA A 357 -3.10 -17.94 -20.29
CA ALA A 357 -2.90 -16.55 -20.67
C ALA A 357 -1.97 -15.76 -19.72
N ARG A 358 -0.88 -16.38 -19.26
CA ARG A 358 0.08 -15.82 -18.31
C ARG A 358 1.31 -15.33 -19.07
N LEU A 359 1.76 -14.12 -18.77
CA LEU A 359 2.95 -13.51 -19.39
C LEU A 359 4.17 -14.44 -19.29
N ASP A 360 4.94 -14.57 -20.37
CA ASP A 360 6.13 -15.41 -20.50
C ASP A 360 5.96 -16.90 -20.23
N LYS A 361 4.71 -17.40 -20.18
CA LYS A 361 4.47 -18.83 -20.07
C LYS A 361 5.15 -19.55 -21.23
N GLN A 362 5.83 -20.65 -20.88
CA GLN A 362 6.53 -21.56 -21.79
C GLN A 362 5.79 -22.89 -21.86
N GLY A 363 6.03 -23.65 -22.93
CA GLY A 363 5.39 -24.95 -23.17
C GLY A 363 4.88 -25.06 -24.61
N LYS A 364 4.31 -26.23 -24.95
CA LYS A 364 3.69 -26.47 -26.26
C LYS A 364 2.40 -25.65 -26.43
N THR A 365 1.54 -25.65 -25.42
CA THR A 365 0.39 -24.76 -25.27
C THR A 365 0.72 -23.76 -24.16
N ASN A 366 1.01 -22.53 -24.54
CA ASN A 366 1.57 -21.55 -23.63
C ASN A 366 0.80 -20.22 -23.59
N ALA A 367 -0.35 -20.16 -24.24
CA ALA A 367 -1.22 -18.99 -24.22
C ALA A 367 -2.69 -19.43 -24.17
N TRP A 368 -3.58 -18.45 -24.04
CA TRP A 368 -4.99 -18.64 -24.39
C TRP A 368 -5.18 -18.30 -25.87
N THR A 369 -5.94 -19.15 -26.57
CA THR A 369 -6.37 -18.90 -27.94
C THR A 369 -7.87 -19.13 -28.03
N ALA A 370 -8.60 -18.18 -28.58
CA ALA A 370 -10.04 -18.29 -28.74
C ALA A 370 -10.40 -19.34 -29.80
N SER A 371 -11.50 -20.07 -29.60
CA SER A 371 -11.96 -21.10 -30.53
C SER A 371 -12.38 -20.50 -31.87
N THR A 372 -12.94 -19.28 -31.86
CA THR A 372 -13.33 -18.57 -33.07
C THR A 372 -12.67 -17.20 -33.12
N ASN A 373 -12.51 -16.66 -34.33
CA ASN A 373 -11.89 -15.34 -34.55
C ASN A 373 -13.00 -14.30 -34.72
N ASN A 374 -13.69 -13.97 -33.63
CA ASN A 374 -14.75 -12.96 -33.64
C ASN A 374 -14.52 -11.88 -32.56
N ARG A 375 -15.13 -10.71 -32.74
CA ARG A 375 -15.00 -9.58 -31.80
C ARG A 375 -15.83 -9.73 -30.50
N SER A 376 -16.60 -10.80 -30.37
CA SER A 376 -17.32 -11.15 -29.15
C SER A 376 -16.53 -12.06 -28.21
N GLU A 377 -15.36 -12.55 -28.65
CA GLU A 377 -14.47 -13.31 -27.77
C GLU A 377 -13.94 -12.40 -26.64
N TRP A 378 -13.70 -13.00 -25.48
CA TRP A 378 -13.18 -12.28 -24.32
C TRP A 378 -12.37 -13.22 -23.44
N LEU A 379 -11.38 -12.64 -22.76
CA LEU A 379 -10.66 -13.26 -21.64
C LEU A 379 -10.91 -12.43 -20.40
N GLN A 380 -11.26 -13.07 -19.29
CA GLN A 380 -11.63 -12.46 -18.04
C GLN A 380 -10.71 -12.91 -16.90
N VAL A 381 -10.41 -11.97 -16.00
CA VAL A 381 -9.70 -12.21 -14.74
C VAL A 381 -10.56 -11.70 -13.58
N ASP A 382 -10.83 -12.56 -12.59
CA ASP A 382 -11.42 -12.20 -11.30
C ASP A 382 -10.31 -11.95 -10.27
N LEU A 383 -10.16 -10.72 -9.79
CA LEU A 383 -9.14 -10.34 -8.81
C LEU A 383 -9.55 -10.61 -7.35
N LEU A 384 -10.75 -11.18 -7.13
CA LEU A 384 -11.39 -11.50 -5.85
C LEU A 384 -11.81 -10.29 -5.00
N SER A 385 -11.01 -9.23 -4.99
CA SER A 385 -11.32 -7.93 -4.41
C SER A 385 -11.21 -6.82 -5.47
N PRO A 386 -11.91 -5.69 -5.30
CA PRO A 386 -11.66 -4.51 -6.11
C PRO A 386 -10.20 -4.06 -5.93
N LYS A 387 -9.46 -3.92 -7.03
CA LYS A 387 -8.08 -3.44 -7.05
C LYS A 387 -7.96 -2.27 -8.00
N LYS A 388 -6.95 -1.42 -7.78
CA LYS A 388 -6.63 -0.32 -8.68
C LYS A 388 -5.84 -0.85 -9.86
N ILE A 389 -6.41 -0.79 -11.07
CA ILE A 389 -5.79 -1.28 -12.29
C ILE A 389 -5.25 -0.11 -13.09
N THR A 390 -3.95 -0.15 -13.35
CA THR A 390 -3.21 0.93 -14.01
C THR A 390 -2.68 0.53 -15.37
N GLY A 391 -2.67 -0.76 -15.70
CA GLY A 391 -2.23 -1.18 -17.02
C GLY A 391 -2.28 -2.67 -17.27
N ILE A 392 -1.77 -3.04 -18.43
CA ILE A 392 -1.68 -4.41 -18.91
C ILE A 392 -0.44 -4.58 -19.77
N ILE A 393 0.22 -5.73 -19.65
CA ILE A 393 1.26 -6.19 -20.56
C ILE A 393 0.68 -7.34 -21.37
N THR A 394 0.77 -7.28 -22.70
CA THR A 394 0.30 -8.32 -23.62
C THR A 394 1.48 -8.92 -24.39
N GLN A 395 1.36 -10.19 -24.76
CA GLN A 395 2.34 -10.96 -25.51
C GLN A 395 1.60 -11.98 -26.38
N GLY A 396 2.04 -12.21 -27.61
CA GLY A 396 1.47 -13.22 -28.51
C GLY A 396 1.91 -14.65 -28.17
N ALA A 397 1.74 -15.58 -29.10
CA ALA A 397 2.32 -16.92 -29.01
C ALA A 397 2.58 -17.52 -30.41
N LYS A 398 3.08 -18.75 -30.43
CA LYS A 398 3.38 -19.46 -31.68
C LYS A 398 2.85 -20.87 -31.59
N ASP A 399 2.03 -21.26 -32.56
CA ASP A 399 1.47 -22.61 -32.69
C ASP A 399 2.14 -23.31 -33.88
N PHE A 400 2.93 -24.36 -33.61
CA PHE A 400 3.63 -25.19 -34.61
C PHE A 400 4.35 -24.47 -35.78
N GLY A 401 4.82 -23.24 -35.60
CA GLY A 401 5.44 -22.47 -36.70
C GLY A 401 4.72 -21.17 -37.01
N SER A 402 3.41 -21.11 -36.74
CA SER A 402 2.56 -19.97 -37.05
C SER A 402 2.50 -19.00 -35.87
N VAL A 403 2.87 -17.76 -36.12
CA VAL A 403 2.88 -16.66 -35.14
C VAL A 403 1.46 -16.10 -35.03
N GLN A 404 0.92 -16.04 -33.81
CA GLN A 404 -0.45 -15.62 -33.52
C GLN A 404 -0.46 -14.59 -32.39
N PHE A 405 -1.21 -13.51 -32.54
CA PHE A 405 -1.28 -12.44 -31.54
C PHE A 405 -2.46 -11.49 -31.79
N ILE A 406 -2.87 -10.76 -30.76
CA ILE A 406 -3.79 -9.64 -30.89
C ILE A 406 -3.03 -8.37 -31.33
N VAL A 407 -3.56 -7.67 -32.34
CA VAL A 407 -3.01 -6.42 -32.89
C VAL A 407 -3.61 -5.21 -32.20
N SER A 408 -4.88 -5.29 -31.81
CA SER A 408 -5.56 -4.26 -31.03
C SER A 408 -6.67 -4.87 -30.17
N PHE A 409 -6.99 -4.21 -29.05
CA PHE A 409 -8.00 -4.68 -28.11
C PHE A 409 -8.67 -3.54 -27.34
N LYS A 410 -9.83 -3.83 -26.77
CA LYS A 410 -10.52 -2.98 -25.79
C LYS A 410 -10.45 -3.65 -24.42
N VAL A 411 -10.65 -2.86 -23.36
CA VAL A 411 -10.71 -3.35 -21.98
C VAL A 411 -12.07 -3.00 -21.40
N ALA A 412 -12.71 -3.98 -20.78
CA ALA A 412 -13.93 -3.79 -20.02
C ALA A 412 -13.72 -4.19 -18.56
N HIS A 413 -14.40 -3.53 -17.64
CA HIS A 413 -14.28 -3.79 -16.22
C HIS A 413 -15.66 -3.84 -15.54
N SER A 414 -15.72 -4.51 -14.40
CA SER A 414 -16.96 -4.80 -13.67
C SER A 414 -16.68 -5.15 -12.21
N ASP A 415 -17.54 -4.72 -11.28
CA ASP A 415 -17.43 -5.10 -9.87
C ASP A 415 -18.34 -6.27 -9.48
N ASP A 416 -19.39 -6.51 -10.26
CA ASP A 416 -20.40 -7.55 -10.02
C ASP A 416 -20.30 -8.75 -11.00
N GLY A 417 -19.45 -8.65 -12.02
CA GLY A 417 -19.30 -9.63 -13.09
C GLY A 417 -20.46 -9.66 -14.10
N LYS A 418 -21.49 -8.83 -13.93
CA LYS A 418 -22.73 -8.80 -14.73
C LYS A 418 -22.83 -7.54 -15.56
N SER A 419 -22.59 -6.37 -14.97
CA SER A 419 -22.60 -5.08 -15.63
C SER A 419 -21.18 -4.69 -16.03
N TRP A 420 -20.97 -4.38 -17.32
CA TRP A 420 -19.64 -4.16 -17.88
C TRP A 420 -19.51 -2.76 -18.45
N THR A 421 -18.45 -2.06 -18.03
CA THR A 421 -18.09 -0.74 -18.55
C THR A 421 -16.81 -0.87 -19.36
N VAL A 422 -16.83 -0.38 -20.60
CA VAL A 422 -15.64 -0.34 -21.47
C VAL A 422 -14.84 0.92 -21.14
N VAL A 423 -13.51 0.78 -21.05
CA VAL A 423 -12.59 1.90 -20.85
C VAL A 423 -12.69 2.87 -22.04
N LYS A 424 -12.89 4.15 -21.75
CA LYS A 424 -13.10 5.20 -22.75
C LYS A 424 -11.89 6.12 -22.84
N ASP A 425 -11.70 6.74 -24.00
CA ASP A 425 -10.75 7.82 -24.17
C ASP A 425 -11.25 9.09 -23.46
N GLU A 426 -10.38 9.78 -22.72
CA GLU A 426 -10.73 11.04 -22.05
C GLU A 426 -11.15 12.13 -23.05
N THR A 427 -10.52 12.17 -24.22
CA THR A 427 -10.71 13.26 -25.18
C THR A 427 -11.96 13.07 -26.03
N SER A 428 -12.17 11.87 -26.57
CA SER A 428 -13.30 11.59 -27.48
C SER A 428 -14.51 10.97 -26.77
N LYS A 429 -14.37 10.50 -25.53
CA LYS A 429 -15.40 9.74 -24.79
C LYS A 429 -15.91 8.48 -25.51
N THR A 430 -15.21 8.04 -26.54
CA THR A 430 -15.47 6.78 -27.24
C THR A 430 -14.67 5.64 -26.61
N ASP A 431 -15.05 4.40 -26.89
CA ASP A 431 -14.29 3.23 -26.44
C ASP A 431 -12.82 3.35 -26.84
N LYS A 432 -11.92 3.21 -25.87
CA LYS A 432 -10.48 3.25 -26.11
C LYS A 432 -10.04 1.94 -26.76
N ILE A 433 -9.36 2.06 -27.90
CA ILE A 433 -8.70 0.92 -28.56
C ILE A 433 -7.22 0.99 -28.22
N PHE A 434 -6.71 -0.05 -27.57
CA PHE A 434 -5.32 -0.19 -27.20
C PHE A 434 -4.54 -0.92 -28.29
N PRO A 435 -3.34 -0.42 -28.65
CA PRO A 435 -2.44 -1.15 -29.55
C PRO A 435 -1.90 -2.39 -28.84
N GLY A 436 -2.05 -3.54 -29.48
CA GLY A 436 -1.54 -4.84 -29.06
C GLY A 436 -0.14 -5.12 -29.58
N ASN A 437 0.11 -6.38 -29.87
CA ASN A 437 1.42 -6.90 -30.27
C ASN A 437 1.61 -6.84 -31.79
N SER A 438 2.88 -6.83 -32.21
CA SER A 438 3.30 -6.96 -33.60
C SER A 438 4.01 -8.29 -33.90
N ASP A 439 4.29 -9.07 -32.86
CA ASP A 439 4.92 -10.39 -32.94
C ASP A 439 4.47 -11.28 -31.77
N ASN A 440 5.02 -12.50 -31.69
CA ASN A 440 4.64 -13.48 -30.69
C ASN A 440 5.32 -13.34 -29.31
N ASN A 441 6.41 -12.62 -29.17
CA ASN A 441 7.27 -12.70 -27.97
C ASN A 441 7.59 -11.36 -27.31
N VAL A 442 7.58 -10.26 -28.06
CA VAL A 442 7.82 -8.92 -27.52
C VAL A 442 6.63 -8.50 -26.67
N HIS A 443 6.94 -7.98 -25.48
CA HIS A 443 5.95 -7.45 -24.56
C HIS A 443 5.43 -6.11 -25.08
N ARG A 444 4.11 -5.96 -25.07
CA ARG A 444 3.46 -4.66 -25.29
C ARG A 444 2.79 -4.21 -24.00
N LYS A 445 3.33 -3.15 -23.39
CA LYS A 445 2.73 -2.53 -22.20
C LYS A 445 1.79 -1.40 -22.62
N ASN A 446 0.57 -1.42 -22.09
CA ASN A 446 -0.41 -0.35 -22.19
C ASN A 446 -0.79 0.10 -20.77
N ILE A 447 -0.92 1.40 -20.59
CA ILE A 447 -1.29 2.02 -19.31
C ILE A 447 -2.69 2.61 -19.48
N PHE A 448 -3.48 2.52 -18.43
CA PHE A 448 -4.83 3.05 -18.35
C PHE A 448 -4.78 4.43 -17.73
N GLU A 449 -5.10 5.44 -18.54
CA GLU A 449 -5.21 6.84 -18.14
C GLU A 449 -6.63 7.31 -18.50
N PRO A 450 -7.51 7.51 -17.50
CA PRO A 450 -7.28 7.36 -16.06
C PRO A 450 -7.24 5.87 -15.63
N ALA A 451 -6.57 5.59 -14.52
CA ALA A 451 -6.65 4.27 -13.88
C ALA A 451 -8.07 4.05 -13.32
N PHE A 452 -8.50 2.79 -13.26
CA PHE A 452 -9.83 2.44 -12.77
C PHE A 452 -9.75 1.38 -11.67
N TYR A 453 -10.75 1.37 -10.78
CA TYR A 453 -10.91 0.34 -9.76
C TYR A 453 -11.85 -0.72 -10.29
N SER A 454 -11.46 -1.97 -10.17
CA SER A 454 -12.38 -3.05 -10.47
C SER A 454 -11.97 -4.39 -9.87
N ARG A 455 -12.96 -5.26 -9.62
CA ARG A 455 -12.72 -6.67 -9.31
C ARG A 455 -12.52 -7.53 -10.56
N TYR A 456 -13.32 -7.32 -11.60
CA TYR A 456 -13.28 -8.11 -12.82
C TYR A 456 -12.73 -7.28 -13.98
N VAL A 457 -11.77 -7.86 -14.71
CA VAL A 457 -11.21 -7.24 -15.92
C VAL A 457 -11.39 -8.18 -17.10
N ARG A 458 -11.95 -7.67 -18.20
CA ARG A 458 -12.12 -8.37 -19.48
C ARG A 458 -11.29 -7.72 -20.57
N ILE A 459 -10.55 -8.54 -21.31
CA ILE A 459 -9.86 -8.16 -22.53
C ILE A 459 -10.72 -8.58 -23.72
N LEU A 460 -11.00 -7.61 -24.58
CA LEU A 460 -11.87 -7.75 -25.75
C LEU A 460 -11.02 -7.58 -27.03
N PRO A 461 -10.60 -8.67 -27.68
CA PRO A 461 -9.83 -8.60 -28.92
C PRO A 461 -10.59 -7.85 -30.02
N TRP A 462 -9.91 -6.93 -30.70
CA TRP A 462 -10.51 -6.09 -31.74
C TRP A 462 -9.98 -6.41 -33.13
N GLU A 463 -8.66 -6.56 -33.24
CA GLU A 463 -7.94 -7.02 -34.42
C GLU A 463 -6.83 -7.99 -34.00
N TRP A 464 -6.45 -8.91 -34.88
CA TRP A 464 -5.49 -9.97 -34.59
C TRP A 464 -4.77 -10.44 -35.85
N HIS A 465 -3.64 -11.10 -35.65
CA HIS A 465 -2.88 -11.78 -36.69
C HIS A 465 -3.10 -13.29 -36.55
N GLU A 466 -3.56 -13.94 -37.63
CA GLU A 466 -3.91 -15.37 -37.71
C GLU A 466 -5.06 -15.81 -36.78
N ARG A 467 -4.83 -15.81 -35.45
CA ARG A 467 -5.82 -16.16 -34.43
C ARG A 467 -5.74 -15.25 -33.23
N ILE A 468 -6.87 -15.09 -32.54
CA ILE A 468 -6.93 -14.41 -31.25
C ILE A 468 -6.14 -15.23 -30.22
N THR A 469 -4.93 -14.78 -29.93
CA THR A 469 -4.01 -15.46 -28.99
C THR A 469 -3.36 -14.44 -28.07
N LEU A 470 -3.33 -14.75 -26.76
CA LEU A 470 -2.87 -13.81 -25.74
C LEU A 470 -2.21 -14.51 -24.55
N ARG A 471 -1.05 -13.95 -24.16
CA ARG A 471 -0.44 -14.04 -22.84
C ARG A 471 -0.46 -12.64 -22.23
N MET A 472 -0.78 -12.51 -20.95
CA MET A 472 -0.87 -11.18 -20.32
C MET A 472 -0.45 -11.14 -18.85
N GLU A 473 -0.17 -9.93 -18.38
CA GLU A 473 -0.01 -9.58 -16.97
C GLU A 473 -0.79 -8.27 -16.72
N LEU A 474 -1.59 -8.24 -15.66
CA LEU A 474 -2.27 -7.01 -15.23
C LEU A 474 -1.35 -6.24 -14.30
N LEU A 475 -1.39 -4.92 -14.38
CA LEU A 475 -0.62 -4.01 -13.54
C LEU A 475 -1.56 -3.21 -12.64
N GLY A 476 -1.19 -3.08 -11.37
CA GLY A 476 -2.02 -2.40 -10.38
C GLY A 476 -1.42 -2.40 -8.98
N CYS A 477 -2.29 -2.17 -7.99
CA CYS A 477 -1.96 -2.25 -6.56
C CYS A 477 -3.21 -2.53 -5.72
N ASP A 478 -2.97 -3.08 -4.54
CA ASP A 478 -3.92 -3.14 -3.43
C ASP A 478 -3.77 -1.82 -2.67
N GLU A 479 -4.77 -0.93 -2.76
CA GLU A 479 -4.84 0.26 -1.89
C GLU A 479 -5.60 -0.07 -0.61
#